data_AF-A0A8S0PEG1-F1
#
_entry.id   AF-A0A8S0PEG1-F1
#
_cell.length_a   1.000
_cell.length_b   1.000
_cell.length_c   1.000
_cell.angle_alpha   90.00
_cell.angle_beta   90.00
_cell.angle_gamma   90.00
#
_symmetry.space_group_name_H-M   'P 1'
#
loop_
_entity.id
_entity.type
_entity.pdbx_description
1 polymer ?
#
loop_
_entity_poly.entity_id
_entity_poly.type
_entity_poly.pdbx_seq_one_letter_code
_entity_poly.pdbx_strand_id
1 'polypeptide(L)'
;MKRRRDAEISSEIRSAIQELSAASERDVVKPTAERDSVKPAAEREGVKPAAERCGDDLQTTLQIPIKPFLSLCNLLIQVLDKIGPTMAVLRQDIHQNIQRLETVHDSDPLRYWDVVEILKKEVSEGKAKKGPTCSKAFVWLTRSLDFSVTSLKLLVEDFERDMEQAVEESYNNTLKPWHGWISSAAYKLSN
;
A
#
# COMPACT_ATOMS: atom_id res chain seq x y z
N MET A 1 9.97 2.80 36.62
CA MET A 1 9.44 3.70 35.58
C MET A 1 9.46 3.10 34.17
N LYS A 2 10.56 2.46 33.70
CA LYS A 2 10.66 1.85 32.36
C LYS A 2 9.57 0.78 32.08
N ARG A 3 9.47 -0.26 32.91
CA ARG A 3 8.46 -1.35 32.76
C ARG A 3 6.99 -0.88 32.71
N ARG A 4 6.65 0.25 33.33
CA ARG A 4 5.29 0.80 33.32
C ARG A 4 4.98 1.46 31.98
N ARG A 5 5.96 2.17 31.41
CA ARG A 5 5.86 2.77 30.07
C ARG A 5 5.83 1.69 28.98
N ASP A 6 6.62 0.63 29.14
CA ASP A 6 6.61 -0.50 28.19
C ASP A 6 5.24 -1.22 28.19
N ALA A 7 4.62 -1.38 29.36
CA ALA A 7 3.28 -1.94 29.49
C ALA A 7 2.18 -1.02 28.91
N GLU A 8 2.32 0.30 29.09
CA GLU A 8 1.41 1.32 28.54
C GLU A 8 1.48 1.33 27.00
N ILE A 9 2.68 1.34 26.41
CA ILE A 9 2.88 1.28 24.95
C ILE A 9 2.30 -0.02 24.37
N SER A 10 2.54 -1.16 25.03
CA SER A 10 1.98 -2.46 24.65
C SER A 10 0.44 -2.46 24.67
N SER A 11 -0.18 -1.71 25.60
CA SER A 11 -1.63 -1.57 25.68
C SER A 11 -2.23 -0.68 24.58
N GLU A 12 -1.54 0.39 24.19
CA GLU A 12 -1.98 1.28 23.11
C GLU A 12 -2.00 0.55 21.75
N ILE A 13 -0.96 -0.25 21.47
CA ILE A 13 -0.85 -1.02 20.23
C ILE A 13 -1.98 -2.06 20.15
N ARG A 14 -2.27 -2.76 21.26
CA ARG A 14 -3.40 -3.71 21.32
C ARG A 14 -4.74 -3.05 21.00
N SER A 15 -4.97 -1.85 21.53
CA SER A 15 -6.22 -1.11 21.29
C SER A 15 -6.38 -0.68 19.83
N ALA A 16 -5.30 -0.20 19.20
CA ALA A 16 -5.31 0.22 17.80
C ALA A 16 -5.59 -0.96 16.84
N ILE A 17 -5.06 -2.15 17.14
CA ILE A 17 -5.30 -3.36 16.34
C ILE A 17 -6.78 -3.77 16.41
N GLN A 18 -7.37 -3.77 17.61
CA GLN A 18 -8.78 -4.15 17.79
C GLN A 18 -9.74 -3.20 17.05
N GLU A 19 -9.44 -1.91 17.05
CA GLU A 19 -10.25 -0.90 16.37
C GLU A 19 -10.23 -1.07 14.83
N LEU A 20 -9.04 -1.36 14.27
CA LEU A 20 -8.88 -1.64 12.85
C LEU A 20 -9.57 -2.94 12.43
N SER A 21 -9.54 -3.99 13.26
CA SER A 21 -10.25 -5.24 13.00
C SER A 21 -11.78 -5.05 13.01
N ALA A 22 -12.31 -4.27 13.96
CA ALA A 22 -13.76 -3.99 14.05
C ALA A 22 -14.27 -3.04 12.95
N ALA A 23 -13.39 -2.28 12.30
CA ALA A 23 -13.74 -1.49 11.11
C ALA A 23 -13.90 -2.39 9.87
N SER A 24 -13.06 -3.41 9.73
CA SER A 24 -13.08 -4.36 8.60
C SER A 24 -14.37 -5.19 8.52
N GLU A 25 -14.97 -5.54 9.66
CA GLU A 25 -16.19 -6.37 9.71
C GLU A 25 -17.48 -5.60 9.35
N ARG A 26 -17.43 -4.26 9.31
CA ARG A 26 -18.62 -3.43 9.03
C ARG A 26 -18.90 -3.22 7.54
N ASP A 27 -17.95 -3.49 6.66
CA ASP A 27 -18.07 -3.22 5.21
C ASP A 27 -18.53 -4.44 4.38
N VAL A 28 -18.82 -5.59 5.00
CA VAL A 28 -19.29 -6.79 4.28
C VAL A 28 -20.82 -6.89 4.32
N VAL A 29 -21.50 -6.06 3.50
CA VAL A 29 -22.93 -6.25 3.19
C VAL A 29 -23.09 -7.08 1.92
N LYS A 30 -23.82 -8.19 2.05
CA LYS A 30 -24.09 -9.24 1.05
C LYS A 30 -25.19 -8.79 0.05
N PRO A 31 -25.06 -8.99 -1.28
CA PRO A 31 -26.14 -8.70 -2.22
C PRO A 31 -27.16 -9.86 -2.25
N THR A 32 -28.41 -9.57 -1.89
CA THR A 32 -29.57 -10.45 -2.11
C THR A 32 -30.08 -10.32 -3.55
N ALA A 33 -30.25 -11.47 -4.20
CA ALA A 33 -30.89 -11.60 -5.50
C ALA A 33 -32.41 -11.73 -5.35
N GLU A 34 -33.17 -11.05 -6.20
CA GLU A 34 -34.57 -11.41 -6.45
C GLU A 34 -34.88 -11.26 -7.94
N ARG A 35 -35.42 -12.35 -8.51
CA ARG A 35 -35.91 -12.48 -9.88
C ARG A 35 -37.40 -12.14 -9.86
N ASP A 36 -37.90 -11.46 -10.88
CA ASP A 36 -39.21 -11.81 -11.41
C ASP A 36 -39.34 -11.54 -12.91
N SER A 37 -40.12 -12.40 -13.55
CA SER A 37 -40.24 -12.59 -14.99
C SER A 37 -41.49 -11.90 -15.57
N VAL A 38 -41.47 -11.56 -16.87
CA VAL A 38 -42.47 -11.90 -17.92
C VAL A 38 -42.52 -10.84 -19.07
N LYS A 39 -42.64 -11.38 -20.30
CA LYS A 39 -42.55 -10.86 -21.70
C LYS A 39 -43.99 -10.69 -22.32
N PRO A 40 -44.22 -10.50 -23.65
CA PRO A 40 -43.54 -9.73 -24.74
C PRO A 40 -44.52 -9.00 -25.73
N ALA A 41 -43.98 -8.27 -26.74
CA ALA A 41 -44.29 -8.34 -28.21
C ALA A 41 -44.08 -6.96 -28.92
N ALA A 42 -43.03 -6.83 -29.76
CA ALA A 42 -43.03 -6.64 -31.24
C ALA A 42 -43.29 -5.18 -31.71
N GLU A 43 -42.53 -4.50 -32.59
CA GLU A 43 -41.97 -4.87 -33.90
C GLU A 43 -40.71 -4.03 -34.32
N ARG A 44 -39.78 -4.68 -35.04
CA ARG A 44 -38.95 -4.33 -36.25
C ARG A 44 -38.42 -2.88 -36.43
N GLU A 45 -37.18 -2.56 -36.80
CA GLU A 45 -36.22 -3.02 -37.85
C GLU A 45 -34.77 -2.75 -37.35
N GLY A 46 -33.67 -3.45 -37.65
CA GLY A 46 -33.03 -3.82 -38.92
C GLY A 46 -31.48 -3.70 -38.73
N VAL A 47 -30.70 -4.59 -39.36
CA VAL A 47 -29.20 -4.66 -39.49
C VAL A 47 -28.40 -5.50 -38.46
N LYS A 48 -27.80 -6.59 -38.96
CA LYS A 48 -26.63 -7.36 -38.47
C LYS A 48 -26.04 -8.15 -39.67
N PRO A 49 -24.81 -8.70 -39.65
CA PRO A 49 -23.67 -8.47 -38.74
C PRO A 49 -22.32 -8.29 -39.48
N ALA A 50 -21.32 -7.73 -38.81
CA ALA A 50 -19.92 -7.98 -39.13
C ALA A 50 -19.21 -8.53 -37.89
N ALA A 51 -18.69 -9.74 -38.06
CA ALA A 51 -17.89 -10.58 -37.20
C ALA A 51 -17.12 -9.91 -36.05
N GLU A 52 -17.35 -10.47 -34.85
CA GLU A 52 -16.33 -10.97 -33.94
C GLU A 52 -14.96 -10.30 -33.99
N ARG A 53 -14.71 -9.42 -33.02
CA ARG A 53 -13.43 -9.47 -32.31
C ARG A 53 -13.67 -10.05 -30.94
N CYS A 54 -13.58 -11.38 -30.91
CA CYS A 54 -13.17 -12.14 -29.74
C CYS A 54 -11.80 -11.61 -29.29
N GLY A 55 -11.73 -11.30 -28.01
CA GLY A 55 -10.56 -10.76 -27.35
C GLY A 55 -10.97 -10.17 -26.01
N ASP A 56 -11.71 -10.94 -25.21
CA ASP A 56 -11.67 -10.77 -23.75
C ASP A 56 -10.24 -11.11 -23.32
N ASP A 57 -9.31 -10.19 -23.54
CA ASP A 57 -8.16 -10.08 -22.66
C ASP A 57 -8.76 -9.63 -21.34
N LEU A 58 -9.04 -10.61 -20.48
CA LEU A 58 -9.10 -10.43 -19.04
C LEU A 58 -7.69 -10.03 -18.55
N GLN A 59 -7.16 -8.94 -19.10
CA GLN A 59 -6.25 -8.09 -18.39
C GLN A 59 -7.13 -7.47 -17.32
N THR A 60 -7.29 -8.16 -16.19
CA THR A 60 -7.73 -7.52 -14.95
C THR A 60 -6.80 -6.34 -14.79
N THR A 61 -7.24 -5.16 -15.25
CA THR A 61 -6.46 -3.95 -15.10
C THR A 61 -6.34 -3.80 -13.61
N LEU A 62 -5.14 -4.04 -13.08
CA LEU A 62 -4.89 -4.03 -11.65
C LEU A 62 -4.98 -2.57 -11.23
N GLN A 63 -6.20 -2.12 -10.95
CA GLN A 63 -6.48 -0.76 -10.52
C GLN A 63 -5.99 -0.63 -9.10
N ILE A 64 -5.09 0.31 -8.87
CA ILE A 64 -4.61 0.67 -7.53
C ILE A 64 -5.04 2.11 -7.28
N PRO A 65 -6.25 2.34 -6.75
CA PRO A 65 -6.73 3.69 -6.47
C PRO A 65 -5.74 4.43 -5.58
N ILE A 66 -5.31 5.62 -6.02
CA ILE A 66 -4.16 6.29 -5.42
C ILE A 66 -4.45 6.72 -3.98
N LYS A 67 -5.66 7.21 -3.70
CA LYS A 67 -6.02 7.68 -2.35
C LYS A 67 -6.01 6.56 -1.29
N PRO A 68 -6.69 5.41 -1.50
CA PRO A 68 -6.56 4.26 -0.60
C PRO A 68 -5.11 3.79 -0.41
N PHE A 69 -4.33 3.71 -1.50
CA PHE A 69 -2.94 3.28 -1.44
C PHE A 69 -2.08 4.22 -0.57
N LEU A 70 -2.19 5.53 -0.76
CA LEU A 70 -1.44 6.52 0.02
C LEU A 70 -1.95 6.61 1.46
N SER A 71 -3.24 6.42 1.70
CA SER A 71 -3.80 6.32 3.04
C SER A 71 -3.18 5.15 3.82
N LEU A 72 -3.05 3.98 3.18
CA LEU A 72 -2.35 2.83 3.76
C LEU A 72 -0.88 3.15 4.07
N CYS A 73 -0.17 3.82 3.14
CA CYS A 73 1.22 4.22 3.37
C CYS A 73 1.36 5.25 4.51
N ASN A 74 0.37 6.13 4.71
CA ASN A 74 0.35 7.05 5.86
C ASN A 74 0.08 6.32 7.17
N LEU A 75 -0.79 5.30 7.18
CA LEU A 75 -0.98 4.44 8.37
C LEU A 75 0.31 3.71 8.72
N LEU A 76 1.09 3.29 7.72
CA LEU A 76 2.40 2.69 7.91
C LEU A 76 3.35 3.59 8.71
N ILE A 77 3.38 4.89 8.39
CA ILE A 77 4.19 5.87 9.14
C ILE A 77 3.81 5.85 10.62
N GLN A 78 2.52 5.77 10.94
CA GLN A 78 2.04 5.74 12.34
C GLN A 78 2.47 4.45 13.06
N VAL A 79 2.40 3.30 12.39
CA VAL A 79 2.88 2.02 12.94
C VAL A 79 4.38 2.09 13.22
N LEU A 80 5.17 2.56 12.25
CA LEU A 80 6.61 2.72 12.40
C LEU A 80 6.98 3.75 13.48
N ASP A 81 6.10 4.71 13.78
CA ASP A 81 6.29 5.68 14.87
C ASP A 81 6.19 5.01 16.24
N LYS A 82 5.25 4.06 16.37
CA LYS A 82 5.08 3.24 17.58
C LYS A 82 6.20 2.23 17.82
N ILE A 83 6.87 1.75 16.77
CA ILE A 83 8.08 0.91 16.90
C ILE A 83 9.20 1.69 17.57
N GLY A 84 9.44 2.95 17.14
CA GLY A 84 10.35 3.84 17.84
C GLY A 84 11.23 4.72 16.96
N PRO A 85 12.22 5.40 17.56
CA PRO A 85 13.05 6.39 16.87
C PRO A 85 13.99 5.77 15.81
N THR A 86 14.33 4.48 15.94
CA THR A 86 15.16 3.76 14.96
C THR A 86 14.54 3.76 13.56
N MET A 87 13.20 3.85 13.48
CA MET A 87 12.46 3.89 12.22
C MET A 87 12.36 5.29 11.58
N ALA A 88 12.89 6.34 12.23
CA ALA A 88 12.70 7.73 11.77
C ALA A 88 13.16 7.97 10.32
N VAL A 89 14.29 7.39 9.92
CA VAL A 89 14.82 7.50 8.55
C VAL A 89 13.87 6.87 7.54
N LEU A 90 13.35 5.68 7.84
CA LEU A 90 12.39 4.98 6.99
C LEU A 90 11.06 5.75 6.91
N ARG A 91 10.56 6.28 8.04
CA ARG A 91 9.35 7.12 8.05
C ARG A 91 9.50 8.34 7.16
N GLN A 92 10.65 9.01 7.23
CA GLN A 92 10.93 10.19 6.41
C GLN A 92 11.00 9.85 4.91
N ASP A 93 11.60 8.72 4.54
CA ASP A 93 11.65 8.24 3.16
C ASP A 93 10.26 7.92 2.62
N ILE A 94 9.45 7.17 3.39
CA ILE A 94 8.05 6.87 3.05
C ILE A 94 7.25 8.15 2.82
N HIS A 95 7.38 9.13 3.73
CA HIS A 95 6.68 10.41 3.59
C HIS A 95 7.05 11.15 2.30
N GLN A 96 8.34 11.20 1.94
CA GLN A 96 8.80 11.85 0.70
C GLN A 96 8.31 11.10 -0.55
N ASN A 97 8.19 9.78 -0.49
CA ASN A 97 7.66 8.97 -1.58
C ASN A 97 6.15 9.16 -1.76
N ILE A 98 5.40 9.28 -0.65
CA ILE A 98 3.97 9.63 -0.66
C ILE A 98 3.77 11.00 -1.33
N GLN A 99 4.45 12.04 -0.84
CA GLN A 99 4.33 13.41 -1.35
C GLN A 99 4.59 13.48 -2.86
N ARG A 100 5.51 12.65 -3.37
CA ARG A 100 5.84 12.61 -4.80
C ARG A 100 4.69 12.09 -5.65
N LEU A 101 3.97 11.07 -5.20
CA LEU A 101 2.79 10.56 -5.87
C LEU A 101 1.59 11.51 -5.71
N GLU A 102 1.40 12.08 -4.52
CA GLU A 102 0.35 13.08 -4.23
C GLU A 102 0.46 14.29 -5.15
N THR A 103 1.68 14.82 -5.32
CA THR A 103 1.92 15.97 -6.21
C THR A 103 1.43 15.72 -7.63
N VAL A 104 1.57 14.50 -8.15
CA VAL A 104 1.04 14.17 -9.49
C VAL A 104 -0.47 14.00 -9.46
N HIS A 105 -1.02 13.29 -8.46
CA HIS A 105 -2.47 13.15 -8.30
C HIS A 105 -3.17 14.51 -8.25
N ASP A 106 -2.68 15.43 -7.42
CA ASP A 106 -3.27 16.75 -7.19
C ASP A 106 -3.23 17.65 -8.42
N SER A 107 -2.35 17.37 -9.39
CA SER A 107 -2.29 18.13 -10.63
C SER A 107 -3.49 17.90 -11.56
N ASP A 108 -4.07 16.69 -11.54
CA ASP A 108 -5.30 16.34 -12.25
C ASP A 108 -5.91 15.07 -11.61
N PRO A 109 -6.73 15.21 -10.56
CA PRO A 109 -7.23 14.07 -9.78
C PRO A 109 -8.12 13.10 -10.56
N LEU A 110 -8.77 13.56 -11.64
CA LEU A 110 -9.62 12.73 -12.49
C LEU A 110 -8.77 11.88 -13.43
N ARG A 111 -7.67 12.44 -13.96
CA ARG A 111 -6.75 11.71 -14.83
C ARG A 111 -5.83 10.78 -14.06
N TYR A 112 -5.34 11.22 -12.91
CA TYR A 112 -4.35 10.50 -12.10
C TYR A 112 -4.99 9.85 -10.88
N TRP A 113 -6.11 9.16 -11.09
CA TRP A 113 -6.93 8.58 -10.03
C TRP A 113 -6.38 7.25 -9.50
N ASP A 114 -5.53 6.57 -10.27
CA ASP A 114 -4.83 5.36 -9.87
C ASP A 114 -3.32 5.44 -10.15
N VAL A 115 -2.55 4.58 -9.48
CA VAL A 115 -1.09 4.54 -9.61
C VAL A 115 -0.64 4.32 -11.06
N VAL A 116 -1.33 3.46 -11.82
CA VAL A 116 -0.93 3.12 -13.19
C VAL A 116 -0.98 4.34 -14.09
N GLU A 117 -1.99 5.20 -13.97
CA GLU A 117 -2.07 6.45 -14.75
C GLU A 117 -0.96 7.44 -14.39
N ILE A 118 -0.57 7.53 -13.11
CA ILE A 118 0.60 8.31 -12.68
C ILE A 118 1.88 7.78 -13.33
N LEU A 119 2.07 6.46 -13.36
CA LEU A 119 3.25 5.85 -13.96
C LEU A 119 3.27 6.01 -15.49
N LYS A 120 2.12 5.91 -16.16
CA LYS A 120 2.00 6.17 -17.61
C LYS A 120 2.42 7.59 -17.97
N LYS A 121 1.99 8.59 -17.17
CA LYS A 121 2.43 9.98 -17.34
C LYS A 121 3.96 10.09 -17.33
N GLU A 122 4.60 9.49 -16.33
CA GLU A 122 6.05 9.56 -16.18
C GLU A 122 6.83 8.89 -17.32
N VAL A 123 6.32 7.77 -17.83
CA VAL A 123 6.86 7.12 -19.03
C VAL A 123 6.71 8.02 -20.25
N SER A 124 5.53 8.62 -20.44
CA SER A 124 5.27 9.50 -21.60
C SER A 124 6.16 10.75 -21.64
N GLU A 125 6.59 11.24 -20.49
CA GLU A 125 7.50 12.40 -20.38
C GLU A 125 8.98 12.03 -20.52
N GLY A 126 9.31 10.74 -20.67
CA GLY A 126 10.69 10.27 -20.74
C GLY A 126 11.50 10.46 -19.44
N LYS A 127 10.81 10.74 -18.32
CA LYS A 127 11.45 11.02 -17.01
C LYS A 127 11.64 9.78 -16.15
N ALA A 128 11.08 8.63 -16.54
CA ALA A 128 11.04 7.40 -15.74
C ALA A 128 12.39 6.91 -15.17
N LYS A 129 13.53 7.28 -15.79
CA LYS A 129 14.86 6.77 -15.40
C LYS A 129 15.77 7.76 -14.68
N LYS A 130 15.46 9.06 -14.65
CA LYS A 130 16.37 10.10 -14.13
C LYS A 130 15.81 10.78 -12.88
N GLY A 131 16.64 10.86 -11.84
CA GLY A 131 16.27 11.53 -10.59
C GLY A 131 15.24 10.77 -9.76
N PRO A 132 14.60 11.45 -8.81
CA PRO A 132 13.58 10.87 -7.95
C PRO A 132 12.23 10.86 -8.66
N THR A 133 11.79 9.68 -9.09
CA THR A 133 10.63 9.45 -9.97
C THR A 133 9.46 8.84 -9.22
N CYS A 134 8.24 8.98 -9.73
CA CYS A 134 7.04 8.33 -9.20
C CYS A 134 7.16 6.80 -9.27
N SER A 135 7.76 6.26 -10.32
CA SER A 135 8.04 4.82 -10.44
C SER A 135 8.96 4.33 -9.31
N LYS A 136 10.02 5.09 -8.99
CA LYS A 136 10.91 4.74 -7.88
C LYS A 136 10.22 4.90 -6.54
N ALA A 137 9.44 5.97 -6.35
CA ALA A 137 8.68 6.20 -5.13
C ALA A 137 7.70 5.05 -4.87
N PHE A 138 6.96 4.62 -5.89
CA PHE A 138 6.04 3.49 -5.78
C PHE A 138 6.76 2.20 -5.39
N VAL A 139 7.90 1.89 -6.04
CA VAL A 139 8.72 0.70 -5.70
C VAL A 139 9.23 0.75 -4.25
N TRP A 140 9.67 1.91 -3.77
CA TRP A 140 10.13 2.05 -2.39
C TRP A 140 8.98 1.90 -1.39
N LEU A 141 7.81 2.47 -1.68
CA LEU A 141 6.62 2.28 -0.84
C LEU A 141 6.21 0.80 -0.75
N THR A 142 6.22 0.06 -1.86
CA THR A 142 5.90 -1.38 -1.82
C THR A 142 6.92 -2.17 -0.99
N ARG A 143 8.21 -1.84 -1.07
CA ARG A 143 9.24 -2.48 -0.24
C ARG A 143 9.10 -2.14 1.25
N SER A 144 8.71 -0.90 1.56
CA SER A 144 8.39 -0.49 2.94
C SER A 144 7.18 -1.25 3.49
N LEU A 145 6.19 -1.54 2.65
CA LEU A 145 5.05 -2.38 3.02
C LEU A 145 5.50 -3.82 3.28
N ASP A 146 6.34 -4.42 2.44
CA ASP A 146 6.88 -5.77 2.65
C ASP A 146 7.65 -5.88 3.97
N PHE A 147 8.53 -4.90 4.25
CA PHE A 147 9.25 -4.79 5.51
C PHE A 147 8.30 -4.75 6.71
N SER A 148 7.25 -3.95 6.62
CA SER A 148 6.33 -3.73 7.73
C SER A 148 5.42 -4.93 7.97
N VAL A 149 4.94 -5.56 6.90
CA VAL A 149 4.20 -6.84 7.00
C VAL A 149 5.08 -7.91 7.64
N THR A 150 6.35 -7.98 7.27
CA THR A 150 7.29 -8.94 7.86
C THR A 150 7.53 -8.65 9.34
N SER A 151 7.75 -7.38 9.69
CA SER A 151 7.92 -6.93 11.08
C SER A 151 6.71 -7.26 11.94
N LEU A 152 5.51 -6.94 11.46
CA LEU A 152 4.26 -7.19 12.18
C LEU A 152 3.99 -8.69 12.33
N LYS A 153 4.27 -9.50 11.32
CA LYS A 153 4.14 -10.97 11.43
C LYS A 153 5.02 -11.53 12.53
N LEU A 154 6.31 -11.17 12.55
CA LEU A 154 7.24 -11.65 13.59
C LEU A 154 6.81 -11.23 14.99
N LEU A 155 6.29 -10.01 15.16
CA LEU A 155 5.82 -9.50 16.45
C LEU A 155 4.49 -10.13 16.91
N VAL A 156 3.62 -10.53 15.98
CA VAL A 156 2.35 -11.19 16.29
C VAL A 156 2.54 -12.68 16.54
N GLU A 157 3.53 -13.31 15.91
CA GLU A 157 3.88 -14.72 16.14
C GLU A 157 4.49 -14.94 17.53
N ASP A 158 5.24 -13.96 18.05
CA ASP A 158 5.83 -14.01 19.39
C ASP A 158 5.88 -12.60 20.02
N PHE A 159 4.94 -12.32 20.92
CA PHE A 159 4.84 -11.02 21.60
C PHE A 159 5.95 -10.77 22.64
N GLU A 160 6.66 -11.82 23.08
CA GLU A 160 7.81 -11.68 24.00
C GLU A 160 9.13 -11.48 23.24
N ARG A 161 9.09 -11.60 21.90
CA ARG A 161 10.24 -11.37 21.04
C ARG A 161 10.74 -9.93 21.20
N ASP A 162 12.06 -9.81 21.19
CA ASP A 162 12.72 -8.53 21.18
C ASP A 162 12.41 -7.76 19.88
N MET A 163 11.94 -6.51 20.03
CA MET A 163 11.50 -5.68 18.92
C MET A 163 12.66 -5.35 17.96
N GLU A 164 13.86 -5.15 18.48
CA GLU A 164 15.05 -4.82 17.68
C GLU A 164 15.43 -6.02 16.81
N GLN A 165 15.39 -7.24 17.37
CA GLN A 165 15.61 -8.47 16.62
C GLN A 165 14.56 -8.69 15.52
N ALA A 166 13.27 -8.46 15.82
CA ALA A 166 12.21 -8.58 14.82
C ALA A 166 12.38 -7.59 13.66
N VAL A 167 12.76 -6.35 13.98
CA VAL A 167 13.04 -5.29 13.00
C VAL A 167 14.29 -5.63 12.17
N GLU A 168 15.37 -6.11 12.79
CA GLU A 168 16.58 -6.51 12.09
C GLU A 168 16.35 -7.70 11.15
N GLU A 169 15.64 -8.72 11.61
CA GLU A 169 15.28 -9.87 10.78
C GLU A 169 14.43 -9.43 9.58
N SER A 170 13.44 -8.57 9.81
CA SER A 170 12.59 -8.02 8.75
C SER A 170 13.38 -7.20 7.74
N TYR A 171 14.32 -6.37 8.21
CA TYR A 171 15.21 -5.58 7.36
C TYR A 171 16.05 -6.48 6.44
N ASN A 172 16.67 -7.51 7.03
CA ASN A 172 17.52 -8.45 6.31
C ASN A 172 16.74 -9.19 5.20
N ASN A 173 15.49 -9.55 5.48
CA ASN A 173 14.63 -10.30 4.56
C ASN A 173 14.02 -9.44 3.44
N THR A 174 13.91 -8.13 3.62
CA THR A 174 13.11 -7.26 2.73
C THR A 174 13.91 -6.11 2.10
N LEU A 175 14.40 -5.15 2.89
CA LEU A 175 15.02 -3.91 2.40
C LEU A 175 16.49 -4.07 2.04
N LYS A 176 17.23 -4.90 2.79
CA LYS A 176 18.68 -5.07 2.64
C LYS A 176 19.13 -5.41 1.21
N PRO A 177 18.46 -6.31 0.44
CA PRO A 177 18.85 -6.60 -0.95
C PRO A 177 18.82 -5.38 -1.88
N TRP A 178 18.06 -4.34 -1.51
CA TRP A 178 17.86 -3.14 -2.33
C TRP A 178 18.67 -1.93 -1.83
N HIS A 179 19.24 -2.02 -0.63
CA HIS A 179 20.10 -1.00 -0.07
C HIS A 179 21.54 -1.18 -0.55
N GLY A 180 22.11 -0.10 -1.10
CA GLY A 180 23.55 -0.01 -1.30
C GLY A 180 24.31 -0.07 0.04
N TRP A 181 25.63 -0.17 -0.03
CA TRP A 181 26.48 -0.26 1.17
C TRP A 181 26.28 0.92 2.14
N ILE A 182 26.03 2.13 1.62
CA ILE A 182 25.77 3.33 2.42
C ILE A 182 24.45 3.20 3.19
N SER A 183 23.36 2.90 2.49
CA SER A 183 22.04 2.73 3.10
C SER A 183 22.02 1.58 4.12
N SER A 184 22.74 0.50 3.82
CA SER A 184 22.90 -0.61 4.75
C SER A 184 23.72 -0.24 5.99
N ALA A 185 24.75 0.59 5.84
CA ALA A 185 25.53 1.09 6.97
C ALA A 185 24.71 2.07 7.83
N ALA A 186 23.95 2.97 7.19
CA ALA A 186 23.07 3.90 7.88
C ALA A 186 22.03 3.17 8.75
N TYR A 187 21.43 2.09 8.24
CA TYR A 187 20.53 1.25 9.02
C TYR A 187 21.18 0.66 10.28
N LYS A 188 22.41 0.13 10.15
CA LYS A 188 23.16 -0.44 11.28
C LYS A 188 23.52 0.57 12.37
N LEU A 189 23.58 1.85 12.04
CA LEU A 189 23.87 2.92 13.00
C LEU A 189 22.60 3.48 13.65
N SER A 190 21.43 3.22 13.05
CA SER A 190 20.13 3.62 13.59
C SER A 190 19.49 2.59 14.52
N ASN A 191 20.02 1.36 14.58
CA ASN A 191 19.70 0.36 15.60
C ASN A 191 20.71 0.47 16.75
#